data_AF-A0A959A1K9-F1
#
_entry.id   AF-A0A959A1K9-F1
#
_cell.length_a   1.000
_cell.length_b   1.000
_cell.length_c   1.000
_cell.angle_alpha   90.00
_cell.angle_beta   90.00
_cell.angle_gamma   90.00
#
_symmetry.space_group_name_H-M   'P 1'
#
loop_
_entity.id
_entity.type
_entity.pdbx_description
1 polymer ?
#
loop_
_entity_poly.entity_id
_entity_poly.type
_entity_poly.pdbx_seq_one_letter_code
_entity_poly.pdbx_strand_id
1 'polypeptide(L)'
;MKIKDKIMAALKESGDLSVKEFVDSLHVSKQAIHVALNQLLEADAVIKYGRTPKTIYRLHPGKTFDIKDHNITNTQTLKYLSKNFLVITEIGKMLEGAEAFGLWCKQRNLPLEKTAEEYIKTKSKYDAYFDDKGFINGKEKLANTKGFSKINLDAIYYLDFYAIEQFGKTRLGTLLHYAKQGQNKFLMKIMVSEIKSRVDTLIKTKSFNAVGFVPPTIRREVQIMKYLETHLKINLPRIKIQKISGIIPVPQKSLGKIEERINNAEHTFAVNETVKYKHLLLIDDAVGSGSTMNQIAGKIKQKGIAKKVTGLAVVGSFKDFDVITDV
;
A
#
# COMPACT_ATOMS: atom_id res chain seq x y z
N MET A 1 35.51 -12.32 -27.76
CA MET A 1 34.11 -11.84 -27.60
C MET A 1 33.79 -11.76 -26.11
N LYS A 2 33.36 -10.61 -25.59
CA LYS A 2 33.12 -10.43 -24.14
C LYS A 2 31.88 -11.23 -23.74
N ILE A 3 31.80 -11.65 -22.47
CA ILE A 3 30.67 -12.45 -21.96
C ILE A 3 29.32 -11.72 -22.13
N LYS A 4 29.32 -10.38 -22.03
CA LYS A 4 28.15 -9.54 -22.31
C LYS A 4 27.62 -9.75 -23.74
N ASP A 5 28.50 -9.76 -24.73
CA ASP A 5 28.12 -9.90 -26.14
C ASP A 5 27.51 -11.28 -26.38
N LYS A 6 28.03 -12.32 -25.71
CA LYS A 6 27.49 -13.69 -25.76
C LYS A 6 26.09 -13.76 -25.15
N ILE A 7 25.87 -13.12 -24.00
CA ILE A 7 24.56 -13.04 -23.35
C ILE A 7 23.55 -12.32 -24.25
N MET A 8 23.94 -11.18 -24.84
CA MET A 8 23.07 -10.42 -25.73
C MET A 8 22.72 -11.20 -26.99
N ALA A 9 23.65 -11.95 -27.57
CA ALA A 9 23.40 -12.83 -28.70
C ALA A 9 22.41 -13.96 -28.33
N ALA A 10 22.63 -14.64 -27.20
CA ALA A 10 21.75 -15.71 -26.72
C ALA A 10 20.32 -15.19 -26.45
N LEU A 11 20.17 -14.00 -25.89
CA LEU A 11 18.86 -13.38 -25.67
C LEU A 11 18.19 -12.92 -26.98
N LYS A 12 18.94 -12.55 -28.02
CA LYS A 12 18.37 -12.25 -29.35
C LYS A 12 17.79 -13.50 -30.02
N GLU A 13 18.42 -14.65 -29.77
CA GLU A 13 18.02 -15.92 -30.38
C GLU A 13 16.88 -16.60 -29.63
N SER A 14 16.99 -16.70 -28.30
CA SER A 14 16.03 -17.46 -27.48
C SER A 14 14.97 -16.60 -26.78
N GLY A 15 15.12 -15.27 -26.79
CA GLY A 15 14.22 -14.33 -26.14
C GLY A 15 14.43 -14.21 -24.63
N ASP A 16 14.06 -15.25 -23.89
CA ASP A 16 14.01 -15.27 -22.43
C ASP A 16 14.89 -16.41 -21.88
N LEU A 17 15.88 -16.09 -21.04
CA LEU A 17 16.83 -17.07 -20.50
C LEU A 17 17.10 -16.86 -19.00
N SER A 18 17.20 -17.96 -18.25
CA SER A 18 17.64 -18.00 -16.86
C SER A 18 19.17 -18.09 -16.75
N VAL A 19 19.69 -17.83 -15.55
CA VAL A 19 21.14 -18.01 -15.27
C VAL A 19 21.58 -19.43 -15.57
N LYS A 20 20.73 -20.43 -15.30
CA LYS A 20 21.05 -21.83 -15.57
C LYS A 20 21.20 -22.04 -17.08
N GLU A 21 20.24 -21.56 -17.87
CA GLU A 21 20.29 -21.68 -19.34
C GLU A 21 21.47 -20.93 -19.94
N PHE A 22 21.90 -19.80 -19.38
CA PHE A 22 23.14 -19.14 -19.80
C PHE A 22 24.39 -19.96 -19.48
N VAL A 23 24.47 -20.58 -18.31
CA VAL A 23 25.61 -21.44 -17.94
C VAL A 23 25.66 -22.65 -18.86
N ASP A 24 24.51 -23.27 -19.12
CA ASP A 24 24.38 -24.48 -19.93
C ASP A 24 24.69 -24.19 -21.42
N SER A 25 24.25 -23.04 -21.96
CA SER A 25 24.44 -22.67 -23.38
C SER A 25 25.79 -22.01 -23.68
N LEU A 26 26.30 -21.18 -22.77
CA LEU A 26 27.53 -20.40 -23.02
C LEU A 26 28.79 -21.09 -22.50
N HIS A 27 28.63 -22.16 -21.69
CA HIS A 27 29.71 -22.87 -20.99
C HIS A 27 30.61 -21.93 -20.18
N VAL A 28 29.99 -20.94 -19.52
CA VAL A 28 30.66 -19.94 -18.68
C VAL A 28 30.29 -20.16 -17.22
N SER A 29 31.23 -19.87 -16.31
CA SER A 29 30.96 -19.96 -14.87
C SER A 29 29.79 -19.08 -14.44
N LYS A 30 29.00 -19.58 -13.49
CA LYS A 30 27.84 -18.87 -12.94
C LYS A 30 28.21 -17.47 -12.41
N GLN A 31 29.38 -17.33 -11.79
CA GLN A 31 29.89 -16.06 -11.27
C GLN A 31 30.09 -15.04 -12.39
N ALA A 32 30.71 -15.45 -13.51
CA ALA A 32 30.97 -14.54 -14.61
C ALA A 32 29.68 -14.13 -15.35
N ILE A 33 28.70 -15.03 -15.44
CA ILE A 33 27.34 -14.70 -15.92
C ILE A 33 26.68 -13.66 -15.00
N HIS A 34 26.74 -13.82 -13.68
CA HIS A 34 26.17 -12.84 -12.74
C HIS A 34 26.82 -11.46 -12.87
N VAL A 35 28.15 -11.39 -13.00
CA VAL A 35 28.87 -10.11 -13.19
C VAL A 35 28.42 -9.44 -14.49
N ALA A 36 28.38 -10.19 -15.59
CA ALA A 36 27.97 -9.64 -16.89
C ALA A 36 26.50 -9.21 -16.90
N LEU A 37 25.58 -9.99 -16.30
CA LEU A 37 24.17 -9.63 -16.18
C LEU A 37 23.95 -8.40 -15.31
N ASN A 38 24.67 -8.25 -14.19
CA ASN A 38 24.58 -7.03 -13.38
C ASN A 38 24.99 -5.80 -14.17
N GLN A 39 26.07 -5.89 -14.95
CA GLN A 39 26.51 -4.78 -15.80
C GLN A 39 25.54 -4.49 -16.96
N LEU A 40 24.86 -5.50 -17.51
CA LEU A 40 23.83 -5.32 -18.54
C LEU A 40 22.53 -4.75 -17.95
N LEU A 41 22.19 -5.09 -16.71
CA LEU A 41 21.07 -4.50 -15.97
C LEU A 41 21.35 -3.03 -15.64
N GLU A 42 22.58 -2.70 -15.21
CA GLU A 42 23.01 -1.32 -14.95
C GLU A 42 22.99 -0.47 -16.23
N ALA A 43 23.30 -1.07 -17.38
CA ALA A 43 23.26 -0.43 -18.68
C ALA A 43 21.86 -0.43 -19.35
N ASP A 44 20.82 -0.89 -18.65
CA ASP A 44 19.44 -1.02 -19.13
C ASP A 44 19.28 -1.83 -20.43
N ALA A 45 20.25 -2.70 -20.75
CA ALA A 45 20.26 -3.49 -21.98
C ALA A 45 19.40 -4.76 -21.86
N VAL A 46 19.21 -5.24 -20.63
CA VAL A 46 18.40 -6.41 -20.30
C VAL A 46 17.52 -6.10 -19.09
N ILE A 47 16.40 -6.82 -18.98
CA ILE A 47 15.47 -6.71 -17.86
C ILE A 47 15.35 -8.06 -17.15
N LYS A 48 15.26 -8.01 -15.82
CA LYS A 48 15.20 -9.19 -14.94
C LYS A 48 13.77 -9.40 -14.43
N TYR A 49 13.23 -10.59 -14.67
CA TYR A 49 11.93 -11.04 -14.21
C TYR A 49 12.02 -12.18 -13.20
N GLY A 50 10.97 -12.29 -12.37
CA GLY A 50 10.85 -13.35 -11.38
C GLY A 50 11.70 -13.16 -10.13
N ARG A 51 11.59 -14.10 -9.19
CA ARG A 51 12.34 -14.11 -7.93
C ARG A 51 13.24 -15.33 -7.89
N THR A 52 14.42 -15.19 -7.30
CA THR A 52 15.34 -16.30 -7.06
C THR A 52 14.60 -17.49 -6.43
N PRO A 53 14.77 -18.73 -6.93
CA PRO A 53 15.68 -19.14 -8.00
C PRO A 53 15.11 -19.03 -9.43
N LYS A 54 13.83 -18.72 -9.60
CA LYS A 54 13.13 -18.61 -10.89
C LYS A 54 13.29 -17.20 -11.48
N THR A 55 14.54 -16.82 -11.74
CA THR A 55 14.86 -15.55 -12.40
C THR A 55 15.12 -15.78 -13.88
N ILE A 56 14.46 -14.97 -14.71
CA ILE A 56 14.59 -14.96 -16.17
C ILE A 56 15.05 -13.57 -16.59
N TYR A 57 15.86 -13.50 -17.64
CA TYR A 57 16.37 -12.29 -18.25
C TYR A 57 15.90 -12.23 -19.69
N ARG A 58 15.61 -11.04 -20.19
CA ARG A 58 15.32 -10.79 -21.60
C ARG A 58 15.92 -9.49 -22.06
N LEU A 59 16.07 -9.32 -23.38
CA LEU A 59 16.44 -8.02 -23.95
C LEU A 59 15.44 -6.97 -23.53
N HIS A 60 15.92 -5.78 -23.19
CA HIS A 60 15.03 -4.66 -23.03
C HIS A 60 14.31 -4.43 -24.39
N PRO A 61 12.97 -4.52 -24.46
CA PRO A 61 12.25 -4.16 -25.68
C PRO A 61 12.60 -2.68 -25.92
N GLY A 62 13.09 -2.34 -27.12
CA GLY A 62 13.73 -1.06 -27.46
C GLY A 62 12.88 0.23 -27.34
N LYS A 63 11.98 0.30 -26.36
CA LYS A 63 11.45 1.53 -25.78
C LYS A 63 12.01 1.64 -24.37
N THR A 64 13.29 1.98 -24.25
CA THR A 64 13.70 2.77 -23.09
C THR A 64 12.80 4.00 -23.11
N PHE A 65 12.05 4.20 -22.04
CA PHE A 65 11.47 5.52 -21.80
C PHE A 65 12.71 6.43 -21.70
N ASP A 66 12.98 7.23 -22.73
CA ASP A 66 14.07 8.19 -22.64
C ASP A 66 13.57 9.28 -21.69
N ILE A 67 13.98 9.16 -20.42
CA ILE A 67 13.63 10.03 -19.28
C ILE A 67 14.06 11.49 -19.54
N LYS A 68 14.77 11.76 -20.64
CA LYS A 68 15.18 13.08 -21.08
C LYS A 68 14.05 14.01 -21.54
N ASP A 69 12.83 13.50 -21.69
CA ASP A 69 11.62 14.30 -21.96
C ASP A 69 10.90 14.80 -20.68
N HIS A 70 11.58 14.83 -19.52
CA HIS A 70 11.09 15.58 -18.37
C HIS A 70 11.31 17.07 -18.58
N ASN A 71 10.46 17.70 -19.39
CA ASN A 71 10.42 19.16 -19.54
C ASN A 71 10.06 19.90 -18.23
N ILE A 72 9.78 19.18 -17.13
CA ILE A 72 9.64 19.79 -15.80
C ILE A 72 11.00 20.29 -15.32
N THR A 73 11.28 21.56 -15.61
CA THR A 73 12.49 22.27 -15.15
C THR A 73 12.37 22.79 -13.71
N ASN A 74 11.14 22.90 -13.18
CA ASN A 74 10.90 23.40 -11.84
C ASN A 74 11.35 22.42 -10.74
N THR A 75 12.41 22.79 -10.01
CA THR A 75 12.99 21.99 -8.93
C THR A 75 12.02 21.72 -7.77
N GLN A 76 11.10 22.64 -7.46
CA GLN A 76 10.10 22.42 -6.41
C GLN A 76 9.09 21.36 -6.84
N THR A 77 8.63 21.40 -8.09
CA THR A 77 7.75 20.39 -8.69
C THR A 77 8.41 19.01 -8.65
N LEU A 78 9.67 18.91 -9.06
CA LEU A 78 10.42 17.65 -9.04
C LEU A 78 10.50 17.04 -7.61
N LYS A 79 10.82 17.87 -6.61
CA LYS A 79 10.86 17.44 -5.20
C LYS A 79 9.48 17.00 -4.70
N TYR A 80 8.42 17.73 -5.06
CA TYR A 80 7.06 17.41 -4.65
C TYR A 80 6.59 16.08 -5.26
N LEU A 81 6.83 15.87 -6.55
CA LEU A 81 6.50 14.61 -7.22
C LEU A 81 7.30 13.44 -6.63
N SER A 82 8.61 13.60 -6.42
CA SER A 82 9.46 12.54 -5.85
C SER A 82 8.92 12.05 -4.51
N LYS A 83 8.40 12.95 -3.69
CA LYS A 83 7.81 12.61 -2.39
C LYS A 83 6.43 11.97 -2.49
N ASN A 84 5.59 12.41 -3.43
CA ASN A 84 4.14 12.14 -3.37
C ASN A 84 3.60 11.22 -4.48
N PHE A 85 4.37 10.95 -5.54
CA PHE A 85 3.91 10.19 -6.69
C PHE A 85 4.71 8.90 -6.90
N LEU A 86 3.98 7.79 -7.04
CA LEU A 86 4.54 6.46 -7.22
C LEU A 86 3.62 5.66 -8.14
N VAL A 87 4.22 4.99 -9.12
CA VAL A 87 3.53 4.09 -10.05
C VAL A 87 4.21 2.73 -10.01
N ILE A 88 3.41 1.67 -9.96
CA ILE A 88 3.89 0.32 -10.26
C ILE A 88 3.41 -0.01 -11.66
N THR A 89 4.36 -0.21 -12.55
CA THR A 89 4.10 -0.53 -13.96
C THR A 89 3.50 -1.93 -14.11
N GLU A 90 2.91 -2.21 -15.27
CA GLU A 90 2.33 -3.51 -15.62
C GLU A 90 3.34 -4.66 -15.53
N ILE A 91 4.62 -4.37 -15.73
CA ILE A 91 5.72 -5.33 -15.60
C ILE A 91 6.26 -5.46 -14.17
N GLY A 92 5.67 -4.77 -13.20
CA GLY A 92 6.06 -4.81 -11.79
C GLY A 92 7.25 -3.93 -11.42
N LYS A 93 7.72 -3.04 -12.31
CA LYS A 93 8.73 -2.00 -11.98
C LYS A 93 8.07 -0.90 -11.15
N MET A 94 8.70 -0.53 -10.04
CA MET A 94 8.29 0.60 -9.21
C MET A 94 9.02 1.85 -9.69
N LEU A 95 8.25 2.87 -10.09
CA LEU A 95 8.74 4.19 -10.51
C LEU A 95 8.27 5.23 -9.50
N GLU A 96 9.08 6.26 -9.29
CA GLU A 96 8.76 7.36 -8.39
C GLU A 96 8.99 8.72 -9.04
N GLY A 97 8.38 9.76 -8.50
CA GLY A 97 8.66 11.13 -8.90
C GLY A 97 8.28 11.49 -10.33
N ALA A 98 9.11 12.32 -10.97
CA ALA A 98 8.87 12.80 -12.32
C ALA A 98 8.81 11.67 -13.35
N GLU A 99 9.61 10.62 -13.18
CA GLU A 99 9.58 9.43 -14.04
C GLU A 99 8.21 8.75 -13.99
N ALA A 100 7.70 8.50 -12.78
CA ALA A 100 6.38 7.91 -12.59
C ALA A 100 5.26 8.80 -13.13
N PHE A 101 5.36 10.11 -12.88
CA PHE A 101 4.34 11.07 -13.30
C PHE A 101 4.32 11.25 -14.83
N GLY A 102 5.49 11.27 -15.47
CA GLY A 102 5.64 11.29 -16.92
C GLY A 102 5.03 10.07 -17.59
N LEU A 103 5.28 8.88 -17.04
CA LEU A 103 4.64 7.65 -17.51
C LEU A 103 3.11 7.74 -17.38
N TRP A 104 2.61 8.19 -16.23
CA TRP A 104 1.18 8.30 -15.96
C TRP A 104 0.48 9.27 -16.92
N CYS A 105 1.10 10.42 -17.23
CA CYS A 105 0.58 11.40 -18.18
C CYS A 105 0.58 10.85 -19.60
N LYS A 106 1.66 10.18 -20.04
CA LYS A 106 1.77 9.61 -21.38
C LYS A 106 0.72 8.53 -21.62
N GLN A 107 0.46 7.67 -20.64
CA GLN A 107 -0.58 6.64 -20.71
C GLN A 107 -1.99 7.23 -20.90
N ARG A 108 -2.19 8.49 -20.50
CA ARG A 108 -3.47 9.21 -20.57
C ARG A 108 -3.50 10.30 -21.64
N ASN A 109 -2.45 10.40 -22.45
CA ASN A 109 -2.28 11.46 -23.44
C ASN A 109 -2.44 12.88 -22.86
N LEU A 110 -1.84 13.12 -21.68
CA LEU A 110 -1.94 14.40 -20.95
C LEU A 110 -0.62 15.21 -21.01
N PRO A 111 -0.69 16.55 -21.04
CA PRO A 111 0.48 17.42 -21.07
C PRO A 111 1.20 17.46 -19.71
N LEU A 112 2.48 17.04 -19.69
CA LEU A 112 3.23 16.78 -18.45
C LEU A 112 3.28 17.97 -17.47
N GLU A 113 3.71 19.16 -17.92
CA GLU A 113 3.90 20.33 -17.05
C GLU A 113 2.59 20.83 -16.45
N LYS A 114 1.59 21.08 -17.31
CA LYS A 114 0.26 21.53 -16.89
C LYS A 114 -0.39 20.54 -15.93
N THR A 115 -0.31 19.24 -16.22
CA THR A 115 -0.87 18.20 -15.37
C THR A 115 -0.12 18.08 -14.03
N ALA A 116 1.19 18.36 -13.99
CA ALA A 116 1.95 18.40 -12.74
C ALA A 116 1.52 19.58 -11.84
N GLU A 117 1.28 20.76 -12.42
CA GLU A 117 0.73 21.91 -11.69
C GLU A 117 -0.67 21.62 -11.13
N GLU A 118 -1.54 21.02 -11.95
CA GLU A 118 -2.87 20.59 -11.52
C GLU A 118 -2.78 19.54 -10.40
N TYR A 119 -1.86 18.59 -10.50
CA TYR A 119 -1.63 17.59 -9.46
C TYR A 119 -1.24 18.24 -8.13
N ILE A 120 -0.26 19.17 -8.13
CA ILE A 120 0.17 19.88 -6.93
C ILE A 120 -0.98 20.68 -6.33
N LYS A 121 -1.74 21.40 -7.17
CA LYS A 121 -2.90 22.17 -6.75
C LYS A 121 -3.98 21.27 -6.13
N THR A 122 -4.30 20.14 -6.76
CA THR A 122 -5.28 19.19 -6.23
C THR A 122 -4.78 18.57 -4.93
N LYS A 123 -3.55 18.06 -4.89
CA LYS A 123 -2.98 17.44 -3.68
C LYS A 123 -2.90 18.43 -2.51
N SER A 124 -2.62 19.70 -2.76
CA SER A 124 -2.62 20.75 -1.73
C SER A 124 -3.97 20.91 -1.03
N LYS A 125 -5.10 20.69 -1.74
CA LYS A 125 -6.44 20.66 -1.10
C LYS A 125 -6.57 19.50 -0.12
N TYR A 126 -5.98 18.35 -0.44
CA TYR A 126 -5.97 17.18 0.43
C TYR A 126 -4.95 17.33 1.57
N ASP A 127 -3.83 18.02 1.34
CA ASP A 127 -2.82 18.31 2.35
C ASP A 127 -3.41 19.15 3.50
N ALA A 128 -4.40 20.00 3.22
CA ALA A 128 -5.11 20.78 4.24
C ALA A 128 -5.89 19.94 5.27
N TYR A 129 -6.15 18.65 5.00
CA TYR A 129 -6.81 17.74 5.95
C TYR A 129 -5.83 17.11 6.95
N PHE A 130 -4.52 17.25 6.73
CA PHE A 130 -3.52 16.75 7.65
C PHE A 130 -3.32 17.72 8.80
N ASP A 131 -3.31 17.21 10.02
CA ASP A 131 -2.89 17.98 11.18
C ASP A 131 -1.37 18.22 11.20
N ASP A 132 -0.92 19.00 12.18
CA ASP A 132 0.49 19.32 12.44
C ASP A 132 1.39 18.09 12.62
N LYS A 133 0.79 16.94 12.94
CA LYS A 133 1.48 15.66 13.16
C LYS A 133 1.34 14.69 11.99
N GLY A 134 0.70 15.11 10.90
CA GLY A 134 0.54 14.35 9.67
C GLY A 134 -0.54 13.26 9.74
N PHE A 135 -1.62 13.49 10.50
CA PHE A 135 -2.81 12.64 10.51
C PHE A 135 -4.02 13.35 9.92
N ILE A 136 -4.86 12.58 9.24
CA ILE A 136 -6.19 13.03 8.82
C ILE A 136 -7.21 12.60 9.86
N ASN A 137 -8.05 13.53 10.31
CA ASN A 137 -9.17 13.22 11.21
C ASN A 137 -10.36 12.66 10.43
N GLY A 138 -10.68 11.38 10.62
CA GLY A 138 -11.80 10.71 9.95
C GLY A 138 -13.13 10.78 10.71
N LYS A 139 -13.20 11.50 11.85
CA LYS A 139 -14.39 11.50 12.72
C LYS A 139 -15.62 12.07 12.03
N GLU A 140 -15.48 13.17 11.30
CA GLU A 140 -16.60 13.80 10.57
C GLU A 140 -17.19 12.84 9.54
N LYS A 141 -16.32 12.15 8.79
CA LYS A 141 -16.75 11.16 7.82
C LYS A 141 -17.51 10.01 8.48
N LEU A 142 -16.98 9.48 9.59
CA LEU A 142 -17.65 8.41 10.34
C LEU A 142 -19.03 8.86 10.85
N ALA A 143 -19.16 10.12 11.27
CA ALA A 143 -20.42 10.70 11.70
C ALA A 143 -21.44 10.88 10.57
N ASN A 144 -20.97 11.23 9.37
CA ASN A 144 -21.81 11.48 8.21
C ASN A 144 -22.13 10.20 7.41
N THR A 145 -21.55 9.05 7.78
CA THR A 145 -21.78 7.78 7.10
C THR A 145 -23.18 7.25 7.44
N LYS A 146 -24.10 7.31 6.46
CA LYS A 146 -25.47 6.80 6.61
C LYS A 146 -25.48 5.30 6.90
N GLY A 147 -26.32 4.86 7.83
CA GLY A 147 -26.49 3.44 8.19
C GLY A 147 -25.90 3.04 9.55
N PHE A 148 -25.13 3.90 10.22
CA PHE A 148 -24.76 3.66 11.62
C PHE A 148 -25.87 4.11 12.58
N SER A 149 -26.40 3.17 13.37
CA SER A 149 -27.27 3.50 14.51
C SER A 149 -26.50 4.09 15.68
N LYS A 150 -25.22 3.72 15.83
CA LYS A 150 -24.34 4.19 16.90
C LYS A 150 -22.88 4.20 16.49
N ILE A 151 -22.17 5.27 16.85
CA ILE A 151 -20.72 5.40 16.69
C ILE A 151 -20.06 5.02 18.01
N ASN A 152 -19.27 3.94 17.98
CA ASN A 152 -18.58 3.40 19.13
C ASN A 152 -17.11 3.86 19.21
N LEU A 153 -16.51 4.33 18.11
CA LEU A 153 -15.16 4.89 18.10
C LEU A 153 -15.15 6.30 18.72
N ASP A 154 -14.17 6.58 19.58
CA ASP A 154 -13.98 7.92 20.16
C ASP A 154 -13.25 8.87 19.19
N ALA A 155 -12.34 8.30 18.40
CA ALA A 155 -11.61 8.98 17.34
C ALA A 155 -11.21 7.99 16.25
N ILE A 156 -10.96 8.49 15.05
CA ILE A 156 -10.40 7.71 13.94
C ILE A 156 -9.45 8.59 13.13
N TYR A 157 -8.27 8.05 12.83
CA TYR A 157 -7.20 8.74 12.12
C TYR A 157 -6.76 7.95 10.90
N TYR A 158 -6.36 8.66 9.85
CA TYR A 158 -5.74 8.08 8.65
C TYR A 158 -4.33 8.64 8.45
N LEU A 159 -3.41 7.82 7.95
CA LEU A 159 -2.07 8.28 7.59
C LEU A 159 -1.99 8.85 6.17
N ASP A 160 -2.94 8.52 5.30
CA ASP A 160 -3.09 9.13 3.98
C ASP A 160 -4.50 8.89 3.46
N PHE A 161 -4.87 9.56 2.38
CA PHE A 161 -6.03 9.18 1.59
C PHE A 161 -5.68 7.96 0.72
N TYR A 162 -6.66 7.09 0.44
CA TYR A 162 -6.46 5.97 -0.48
C TYR A 162 -6.25 6.45 -1.91
N ALA A 163 -7.05 7.44 -2.34
CA ALA A 163 -7.04 8.02 -3.67
C ALA A 163 -7.52 9.47 -3.62
N ILE A 164 -7.14 10.25 -4.64
CA ILE A 164 -7.52 11.66 -4.83
C ILE A 164 -8.04 11.86 -6.28
N GLU A 165 -9.23 12.45 -6.41
CA GLU A 165 -9.89 12.85 -7.67
C GLU A 165 -9.41 12.11 -8.94
N GLN A 166 -8.99 12.85 -9.97
CA GLN A 166 -8.58 12.35 -11.27
C GLN A 166 -7.20 11.68 -11.29
N PHE A 167 -6.42 11.82 -10.21
CA PHE A 167 -5.04 11.30 -10.13
C PHE A 167 -4.96 9.90 -9.52
N GLY A 168 -6.08 9.37 -9.02
CA GLY A 168 -6.17 8.00 -8.52
C GLY A 168 -5.46 7.81 -7.19
N LYS A 169 -4.83 6.64 -7.00
CA LYS A 169 -4.25 6.23 -5.71
C LYS A 169 -3.08 7.13 -5.32
N THR A 170 -3.01 7.53 -4.04
CA THR A 170 -1.86 8.25 -3.48
C THR A 170 -0.62 7.34 -3.42
N ARG A 171 0.57 7.88 -3.11
CA ARG A 171 1.76 7.05 -2.88
C ARG A 171 1.50 5.93 -1.87
N LEU A 172 0.95 6.26 -0.71
CA LEU A 172 0.67 5.25 0.32
C LEU A 172 -0.48 4.32 -0.08
N GLY A 173 -1.48 4.83 -0.80
CA GLY A 173 -2.56 4.05 -1.39
C GLY A 173 -2.07 3.02 -2.40
N THR A 174 -1.14 3.40 -3.29
CA THR A 174 -0.50 2.53 -4.28
C THR A 174 0.36 1.47 -3.59
N LEU A 175 1.21 1.86 -2.63
CA LEU A 175 2.01 0.92 -1.84
C LEU A 175 1.12 -0.10 -1.14
N LEU A 176 0.07 0.35 -0.47
CA LEU A 176 -0.87 -0.53 0.23
C LEU A 176 -1.56 -1.49 -0.74
N HIS A 177 -2.08 -0.97 -1.86
CA HIS A 177 -2.80 -1.74 -2.85
C HIS A 177 -1.95 -2.91 -3.38
N TYR A 178 -0.75 -2.62 -3.88
CA TYR A 178 0.13 -3.63 -4.45
C TYR A 178 0.79 -4.52 -3.39
N ALA A 179 1.09 -4.00 -2.20
CA ALA A 179 1.56 -4.82 -1.08
C ALA A 179 0.50 -5.86 -0.68
N LYS A 180 -0.77 -5.45 -0.62
CA LYS A 180 -1.90 -6.30 -0.22
C LYS A 180 -2.30 -7.30 -1.30
N GLN A 181 -2.41 -6.87 -2.56
CA GLN A 181 -2.79 -7.73 -3.68
C GLN A 181 -1.67 -8.69 -4.07
N GLY A 182 -0.46 -8.17 -4.24
CA GLY A 182 0.72 -8.95 -4.64
C GLY A 182 1.42 -9.69 -3.50
N GLN A 183 0.92 -9.59 -2.26
CA GLN A 183 1.52 -10.20 -1.07
C GLN A 183 3.02 -9.86 -0.94
N ASN A 184 3.40 -8.66 -1.37
CA ASN A 184 4.78 -8.30 -1.62
C ASN A 184 5.45 -7.70 -0.36
N LYS A 185 6.25 -8.53 0.32
CA LYS A 185 7.00 -8.13 1.53
C LYS A 185 7.93 -6.93 1.31
N PHE A 186 8.48 -6.73 0.10
CA PHE A 186 9.31 -5.57 -0.21
C PHE A 186 8.50 -4.27 -0.12
N LEU A 187 7.32 -4.24 -0.74
CA LEU A 187 6.42 -3.08 -0.66
C LEU A 187 5.88 -2.90 0.76
N MET A 188 5.58 -3.98 1.49
CA MET A 188 5.20 -3.90 2.91
C MET A 188 6.31 -3.28 3.77
N LYS A 189 7.58 -3.60 3.50
CA LYS A 189 8.74 -3.02 4.20
C LYS A 189 8.83 -1.51 3.96
N ILE A 190 8.73 -1.07 2.69
CA ILE A 190 8.73 0.36 2.33
C ILE A 190 7.59 1.08 3.05
N MET A 191 6.38 0.53 2.96
CA MET A 191 5.21 1.10 3.63
C MET A 191 5.42 1.23 5.14
N VAL A 192 5.93 0.17 5.82
CA VAL A 192 6.23 0.23 7.27
C VAL A 192 7.24 1.32 7.59
N SER A 193 8.30 1.46 6.79
CA SER A 193 9.28 2.54 7.03
C SER A 193 8.69 3.93 6.87
N GLU A 194 7.74 4.15 5.94
CA GLU A 194 7.09 5.44 5.73
C GLU A 194 6.07 5.80 6.83
N ILE A 195 5.47 4.81 7.48
CA ILE A 195 4.43 5.05 8.49
C ILE A 195 4.93 5.00 9.93
N LYS A 196 6.05 4.32 10.19
CA LYS A 196 6.48 3.97 11.56
C LYS A 196 6.61 5.20 12.47
N SER A 197 7.29 6.25 12.03
CA SER A 197 7.49 7.46 12.84
C SER A 197 6.16 8.11 13.24
N ARG A 198 5.19 8.16 12.30
CA ARG A 198 3.86 8.71 12.57
C ARG A 198 3.08 7.83 13.54
N VAL A 199 3.10 6.51 13.37
CA VAL A 199 2.47 5.58 14.33
C VAL A 199 3.04 5.78 15.75
N ASP A 200 4.37 5.88 15.86
CA ASP A 200 5.05 6.11 17.15
C ASP A 200 4.68 7.47 17.76
N THR A 201 4.56 8.53 16.95
CA THR A 201 4.09 9.86 17.38
C THR A 201 2.64 9.81 17.88
N LEU A 202 1.74 9.10 17.20
CA LEU A 202 0.36 8.96 17.66
C LEU A 202 0.32 8.27 19.03
N ILE A 203 1.11 7.21 19.20
CA ILE A 203 1.14 6.45 20.45
C ILE A 203 1.62 7.29 21.62
N LYS A 204 2.70 8.06 21.41
CA LYS A 204 3.25 8.96 22.43
C LYS A 204 2.29 10.08 22.81
N THR A 205 1.52 10.61 21.85
CA THR A 205 0.69 11.80 22.07
C THR A 205 -0.72 11.51 22.62
N LYS A 206 -1.23 10.29 22.47
CA LYS A 206 -2.62 9.93 22.83
C LYS A 206 -2.74 8.94 24.01
N SER A 207 -1.61 8.58 24.64
CA SER A 207 -1.54 7.77 25.87
C SER A 207 -2.33 6.45 25.79
N PHE A 208 -2.12 5.66 24.74
CA PHE A 208 -2.71 4.33 24.66
C PHE A 208 -2.05 3.36 25.64
N ASN A 209 -2.81 2.39 26.14
CA ASN A 209 -2.31 1.32 27.00
C ASN A 209 -2.60 -0.09 26.46
N ALA A 210 -3.21 -0.19 25.28
CA ALA A 210 -3.29 -1.42 24.51
C ALA A 210 -3.39 -1.12 23.01
N VAL A 211 -3.04 -2.12 22.21
CA VAL A 211 -3.20 -2.09 20.75
C VAL A 211 -3.91 -3.36 20.27
N GLY A 212 -4.79 -3.22 19.29
CA GLY A 212 -5.44 -4.32 18.59
C GLY A 212 -5.27 -4.15 17.08
N PHE A 213 -4.98 -5.24 16.38
CA PHE A 213 -4.91 -5.25 14.92
C PHE A 213 -6.15 -5.92 14.36
N VAL A 214 -6.82 -5.25 13.42
CA VAL A 214 -8.00 -5.80 12.77
C VAL A 214 -7.59 -7.05 11.98
N PRO A 215 -8.24 -8.21 12.21
CA PRO A 215 -7.83 -9.43 11.54
C PRO A 215 -8.26 -9.42 10.07
N PRO A 216 -7.47 -10.03 9.17
CA PRO A 216 -7.74 -9.99 7.74
C PRO A 216 -9.02 -10.73 7.36
N THR A 217 -9.74 -10.20 6.37
CA THR A 217 -11.01 -10.78 5.92
C THR A 217 -10.84 -11.98 4.98
N ILE A 218 -9.72 -12.07 4.26
CA ILE A 218 -9.47 -13.06 3.19
C ILE A 218 -8.19 -13.83 3.51
N ARG A 219 -8.20 -15.16 3.36
CA ARG A 219 -7.03 -16.02 3.54
C ARG A 219 -5.99 -15.72 2.45
N ARG A 220 -4.75 -15.50 2.86
CA ARG A 220 -3.56 -15.17 2.07
C ARG A 220 -2.34 -15.72 2.80
N GLU A 221 -1.29 -16.09 2.07
CA GLU A 221 -0.03 -16.58 2.64
C GLU A 221 0.70 -15.49 3.42
N VAL A 222 0.73 -14.27 2.86
CA VAL A 222 1.31 -13.08 3.50
C VAL A 222 0.21 -12.06 3.77
N GLN A 223 -0.12 -11.90 5.05
CA GLN A 223 -1.13 -10.95 5.51
C GLN A 223 -0.49 -9.62 5.90
N ILE A 224 -0.95 -8.54 5.28
CA ILE A 224 -0.43 -7.19 5.55
C ILE A 224 -0.61 -6.79 7.02
N MET A 225 -1.75 -7.12 7.63
CA MET A 225 -2.00 -6.84 9.05
C MET A 225 -1.04 -7.56 9.98
N LYS A 226 -0.69 -8.82 9.66
CA LYS A 226 0.33 -9.56 10.42
C LYS A 226 1.73 -8.96 10.22
N TYR A 227 2.00 -8.47 9.02
CA TYR A 227 3.26 -7.80 8.72
C TYR A 227 3.38 -6.49 9.53
N LEU A 228 2.34 -5.65 9.51
CA LEU A 228 2.26 -4.43 10.34
C LEU A 228 2.44 -4.74 11.82
N GLU A 229 1.73 -5.74 12.35
CA GLU A 229 1.83 -6.17 13.74
C GLU A 229 3.26 -6.53 14.16
N THR A 230 3.99 -7.24 13.29
CA THR A 230 5.35 -7.73 13.59
C THR A 230 6.44 -6.69 13.34
N HIS A 231 6.24 -5.76 12.39
CA HIS A 231 7.30 -4.85 11.94
C HIS A 231 7.15 -3.41 12.47
N LEU A 232 5.95 -2.98 12.87
CA LEU A 232 5.80 -1.69 13.58
C LEU A 232 6.46 -1.72 14.96
N LYS A 233 6.58 -2.91 15.57
CA LYS A 233 7.19 -3.15 16.89
C LYS A 233 6.62 -2.24 17.98
N ILE A 234 5.28 -2.14 18.03
CA ILE A 234 4.57 -1.34 19.02
C ILE A 234 4.76 -1.97 20.41
N ASN A 235 5.28 -1.19 21.36
CA ASN A 235 5.51 -1.60 22.74
C ASN A 235 4.27 -1.34 23.62
N LEU A 236 3.15 -1.98 23.28
CA LEU A 236 1.91 -1.95 24.05
C LEU A 236 1.36 -3.38 24.19
N PRO A 237 0.66 -3.69 25.29
CA PRO A 237 -0.14 -4.92 25.41
C PRO A 237 -1.04 -5.10 24.20
N ARG A 238 -1.10 -6.32 23.67
CA ARG A 238 -1.89 -6.64 22.48
C ARG A 238 -3.17 -7.33 22.88
N ILE A 239 -4.30 -6.83 22.38
CA ILE A 239 -5.57 -7.55 22.50
C ILE A 239 -5.76 -8.50 21.32
N LYS A 240 -6.34 -9.67 21.59
CA LYS A 240 -6.63 -10.66 20.54
C LYS A 240 -8.03 -10.43 19.96
N ILE A 241 -8.06 -9.98 18.70
CA ILE A 241 -9.28 -9.85 17.91
C ILE A 241 -9.34 -11.04 16.97
N GLN A 242 -10.39 -11.86 17.11
CA GLN A 242 -10.58 -13.06 16.31
C GLN A 242 -11.68 -12.81 15.29
N LYS A 243 -11.42 -13.20 14.05
CA LYS A 243 -12.47 -13.29 13.04
C LYS A 243 -13.17 -14.63 13.19
N ILE A 244 -14.46 -14.60 13.49
CA ILE A 244 -15.34 -15.77 13.47
C ILE A 244 -16.00 -15.80 12.09
N SER A 245 -15.98 -16.94 11.41
CA SER A 245 -16.78 -17.14 10.19
C SER A 245 -17.85 -18.19 10.47
N GLY A 246 -19.04 -17.98 9.92
CA GLY A 246 -19.99 -19.07 9.71
C GLY A 246 -19.40 -20.14 8.78
N ILE A 247 -20.15 -21.22 8.57
CA ILE A 247 -19.75 -22.37 7.75
C ILE A 247 -19.30 -21.92 6.35
N ILE A 248 -19.94 -20.90 5.78
CA ILE A 248 -19.57 -20.29 4.50
C ILE A 248 -19.01 -18.87 4.74
N PRO A 249 -17.72 -18.61 4.45
CA PRO A 249 -17.12 -17.31 4.66
C PRO A 249 -17.53 -16.30 3.57
N VAL A 250 -18.33 -15.30 3.91
CA VAL A 250 -18.68 -14.18 3.01
C VAL A 250 -17.64 -13.05 3.12
N PRO A 251 -16.97 -12.63 2.02
CA PRO A 251 -16.09 -11.48 2.04
C PRO A 251 -16.88 -10.17 2.21
N GLN A 252 -16.57 -9.38 3.24
CA GLN A 252 -17.27 -8.11 3.49
C GLN A 252 -17.21 -7.12 2.30
N LYS A 253 -16.17 -7.22 1.46
CA LYS A 253 -16.00 -6.36 0.28
C LYS A 253 -16.94 -6.71 -0.89
N SER A 254 -17.50 -7.93 -0.93
CA SER A 254 -18.49 -8.29 -1.96
C SER A 254 -19.89 -7.76 -1.63
N LEU A 255 -20.11 -7.24 -0.42
CA LEU A 255 -21.37 -6.65 0.00
C LEU A 255 -21.46 -5.21 -0.53
N GLY A 256 -22.51 -4.92 -1.29
CA GLY A 256 -22.73 -3.60 -1.91
C GLY A 256 -23.30 -2.59 -0.92
N LYS A 257 -24.21 -3.02 -0.03
CA LYS A 257 -24.92 -2.13 0.89
C LYS A 257 -24.16 -1.97 2.21
N ILE A 258 -24.22 -0.78 2.78
CA ILE A 258 -23.54 -0.49 4.06
C ILE A 258 -24.16 -1.25 5.24
N GLU A 259 -25.48 -1.43 5.25
CA GLU A 259 -26.21 -2.21 6.25
C GLU A 259 -25.74 -3.67 6.27
N GLU A 260 -25.57 -4.27 5.08
CA GLU A 260 -25.01 -5.62 4.94
C GLU A 260 -23.58 -5.69 5.48
N ARG A 261 -22.75 -4.67 5.20
CA ARG A 261 -21.38 -4.57 5.72
C ARG A 261 -21.33 -4.40 7.23
N ILE A 262 -22.32 -3.71 7.81
CA ILE A 262 -22.48 -3.52 9.25
C ILE A 262 -22.88 -4.85 9.91
N ASN A 263 -23.94 -5.48 9.42
CA ASN A 263 -24.43 -6.76 9.93
C ASN A 263 -23.37 -7.87 9.82
N ASN A 264 -22.63 -7.91 8.71
CA ASN A 264 -21.51 -8.83 8.54
C ASN A 264 -20.43 -8.57 9.60
N ALA A 265 -20.00 -7.33 9.80
CA ALA A 265 -18.98 -7.01 10.80
C ALA A 265 -19.46 -7.31 12.24
N GLU A 266 -20.74 -7.12 12.54
CA GLU A 266 -21.31 -7.45 13.84
C GLU A 266 -21.20 -8.95 14.17
N HIS A 267 -21.40 -9.84 13.20
CA HIS A 267 -21.38 -11.28 13.43
C HIS A 267 -20.00 -11.93 13.21
N THR A 268 -19.05 -11.20 12.64
CA THR A 268 -17.79 -11.76 12.13
C THR A 268 -16.59 -11.53 13.04
N PHE A 269 -16.69 -10.66 14.04
CA PHE A 269 -15.57 -10.40 14.96
C PHE A 269 -15.93 -10.72 16.41
N ALA A 270 -15.00 -11.37 17.10
CA ALA A 270 -15.03 -11.56 18.53
C ALA A 270 -13.75 -11.03 19.17
N VAL A 271 -13.92 -10.41 20.33
CA VAL A 271 -12.81 -9.94 21.17
C VAL A 271 -12.89 -10.72 22.47
N ASN A 272 -11.87 -11.54 22.72
CA ASN A 272 -11.76 -12.35 23.93
C ASN A 272 -10.57 -11.82 24.72
N GLU A 273 -10.86 -10.95 25.67
CA GLU A 273 -9.86 -10.32 26.53
C GLU A 273 -10.44 -10.17 27.94
N THR A 274 -9.63 -10.42 28.96
CA THR A 274 -10.04 -10.31 30.37
C THR A 274 -9.48 -9.05 31.02
N VAL A 275 -8.36 -8.54 30.49
CA VAL A 275 -7.72 -7.32 30.99
C VAL A 275 -8.50 -6.09 30.57
N LYS A 276 -8.65 -5.13 31.50
CA LYS A 276 -9.32 -3.85 31.27
C LYS A 276 -8.30 -2.75 30.99
N TYR A 277 -8.55 -1.97 29.95
CA TYR A 277 -7.70 -0.90 29.46
C TYR A 277 -8.42 0.46 29.54
N LYS A 278 -7.67 1.55 29.68
CA LYS A 278 -8.29 2.90 29.66
C LYS A 278 -8.49 3.38 28.23
N HIS A 279 -7.49 3.17 27.36
CA HIS A 279 -7.48 3.69 26.00
C HIS A 279 -6.78 2.73 25.05
N LEU A 280 -7.55 2.21 24.08
CA LEU A 280 -7.11 1.19 23.15
C LEU A 280 -6.96 1.77 21.74
N LEU A 281 -5.86 1.45 21.07
CA LEU A 281 -5.62 1.76 19.66
C LEU A 281 -6.00 0.56 18.79
N LEU A 282 -6.94 0.73 17.85
CA LEU A 282 -7.22 -0.24 16.79
C LEU A 282 -6.49 0.16 15.52
N ILE A 283 -5.77 -0.77 14.91
CA ILE A 283 -5.05 -0.55 13.64
C ILE A 283 -5.66 -1.41 12.55
N ASP A 284 -5.98 -0.79 11.41
CA ASP A 284 -6.46 -1.43 10.19
C ASP A 284 -5.63 -0.99 8.98
N ASP A 285 -5.74 -1.72 7.87
CA ASP A 285 -5.03 -1.37 6.64
C ASP A 285 -5.71 -0.25 5.85
N ALA A 286 -7.02 -0.33 5.65
CA ALA A 286 -7.79 0.68 4.92
C ALA A 286 -9.20 0.85 5.49
N VAL A 287 -9.63 2.11 5.62
CA VAL A 287 -10.97 2.45 6.09
C VAL A 287 -11.79 3.13 4.99
N GLY A 288 -12.89 2.49 4.61
CA GLY A 288 -13.96 3.09 3.82
C GLY A 288 -15.01 3.74 4.69
N SER A 289 -16.11 3.04 4.91
CA SER A 289 -17.18 3.46 5.83
C SER A 289 -16.80 3.38 7.31
N GLY A 290 -15.72 2.67 7.66
CA GLY A 290 -15.31 2.48 9.06
C GLY A 290 -16.16 1.46 9.83
N SER A 291 -17.05 0.72 9.15
CA SER A 291 -17.98 -0.21 9.82
C SER A 291 -17.27 -1.28 10.63
N THR A 292 -16.22 -1.89 10.07
CA THR A 292 -15.43 -2.93 10.75
C THR A 292 -14.84 -2.44 12.05
N MET A 293 -14.11 -1.31 12.03
CA MET A 293 -13.51 -0.74 13.24
C MET A 293 -14.59 -0.30 14.24
N ASN A 294 -15.70 0.28 13.76
CA ASN A 294 -16.80 0.71 14.62
C ASN A 294 -17.47 -0.45 15.37
N GLN A 295 -17.68 -1.59 14.69
CA GLN A 295 -18.27 -2.78 15.30
C GLN A 295 -17.31 -3.44 16.30
N ILE A 296 -16.02 -3.53 15.96
CA ILE A 296 -14.99 -4.02 16.89
C ILE A 296 -14.93 -3.12 18.14
N ALA A 297 -14.94 -1.79 17.96
CA ALA A 297 -14.94 -0.84 19.07
C ALA A 297 -16.20 -0.99 19.96
N GLY A 298 -17.37 -1.23 19.36
CA GLY A 298 -18.60 -1.52 20.08
C GLY A 298 -18.48 -2.74 20.97
N LYS A 299 -17.99 -3.86 20.43
CA LYS A 299 -17.75 -5.10 21.19
C LYS A 299 -16.75 -4.90 22.33
N ILE A 300 -15.67 -4.15 22.09
CA ILE A 300 -14.66 -3.83 23.12
C ILE A 300 -15.29 -3.04 24.27
N LYS A 301 -16.07 -2.01 23.95
CA LYS A 301 -16.74 -1.17 24.97
C LYS A 301 -17.84 -1.92 25.71
N GLN A 302 -18.66 -2.70 25.00
CA GLN A 302 -19.75 -3.49 25.59
C GLN A 302 -19.23 -4.53 26.59
N LYS A 303 -18.10 -5.18 26.28
CA LYS A 303 -17.43 -6.11 27.20
C LYS A 303 -16.64 -5.42 28.32
N GLY A 304 -16.59 -4.09 28.36
CA GLY A 304 -15.82 -3.33 29.34
C GLY A 304 -14.30 -3.50 29.22
N ILE A 305 -13.81 -3.98 28.06
CA ILE A 305 -12.38 -4.21 27.80
C ILE A 305 -11.64 -2.87 27.71
N ALA A 306 -12.24 -1.85 27.10
CA ALA A 306 -11.67 -0.51 27.09
C ALA A 306 -12.72 0.58 27.27
N LYS A 307 -12.37 1.64 28.00
CA LYS A 307 -13.23 2.83 28.15
C LYS A 307 -13.23 3.68 26.89
N LYS A 308 -12.06 3.89 26.29
CA LYS A 308 -11.88 4.61 25.02
C LYS A 308 -11.24 3.73 23.97
N VAL A 309 -11.67 3.89 22.72
CA VAL A 309 -11.16 3.19 21.54
C VAL A 309 -10.95 4.20 20.42
N THR A 310 -9.70 4.30 19.95
CA THR A 310 -9.30 5.12 18.80
C THR A 310 -8.90 4.20 17.65
N GLY A 311 -9.38 4.50 16.45
CA GLY A 311 -8.97 3.84 15.22
C GLY A 311 -7.80 4.55 14.53
N LEU A 312 -6.91 3.78 13.93
CA LEU A 312 -5.91 4.22 12.98
C LEU A 312 -5.96 3.32 11.73
N ALA A 313 -6.01 3.92 10.55
CA ALA A 313 -5.84 3.20 9.29
C ALA A 313 -4.62 3.72 8.53
N VAL A 314 -3.94 2.84 7.79
CA VAL A 314 -2.87 3.27 6.88
C VAL A 314 -3.43 4.22 5.84
N VAL A 315 -4.61 3.91 5.27
CA VAL A 315 -5.31 4.83 4.37
C VAL A 315 -6.80 4.93 4.69
N GLY A 316 -7.38 6.10 4.46
CA GLY A 316 -8.83 6.34 4.53
C GLY A 316 -9.38 6.83 3.19
N SER A 317 -10.65 6.59 2.90
CA SER A 317 -11.28 7.20 1.71
C SER A 317 -11.82 8.61 2.01
N PHE A 318 -11.75 9.51 1.04
CA PHE A 318 -12.29 10.86 1.14
C PHE A 318 -13.81 10.88 0.93
N LYS A 319 -14.29 10.19 -0.12
CA LYS A 319 -15.71 9.88 -0.37
C LYS A 319 -15.99 8.40 -0.03
N ASP A 320 -17.25 8.00 0.12
CA ASP A 320 -17.62 6.57 0.04
C ASP A 320 -16.95 6.00 -1.21
N PHE A 321 -16.45 4.76 -1.15
CA PHE A 321 -15.73 4.13 -2.26
C PHE A 321 -16.59 4.14 -3.52
N ASP A 322 -16.58 5.23 -4.29
CA ASP A 322 -16.76 5.18 -5.71
C ASP A 322 -15.63 4.28 -6.15
N VAL A 323 -16.05 3.09 -6.55
CA VAL A 323 -15.26 2.18 -7.33
C VAL A 323 -14.78 3.00 -8.52
N ILE A 324 -13.63 3.66 -8.38
CA ILE A 324 -12.87 4.09 -9.54
C ILE A 324 -12.52 2.76 -10.19
N THR A 325 -13.36 2.38 -11.15
CA THR A 325 -13.03 1.39 -12.16
C THR A 325 -11.76 1.92 -12.81
N ASP A 326 -10.62 1.42 -12.32
CA ASP A 326 -9.42 1.32 -13.15
C ASP A 326 -9.85 0.43 -14.33
N VAL A 327 -10.25 1.06 -15.43
CA VAL A 327 -10.26 0.44 -16.76
C VAL A 327 -8.84 0.52 -17.30
#